data_AF-A0A853D3D7-F1
#
_entry.id   AF-A0A853D3D7-F1
#
_cell.length_a   1.000
_cell.length_b   1.000
_cell.length_c   1.000
_cell.angle_alpha   90.00
_cell.angle_beta   90.00
_cell.angle_gamma   90.00
#
_symmetry.space_group_name_H-M   'P 1'
#
loop_
_entity.id
_entity.type
_entity.pdbx_description
1 polymer ?
#
loop_
_entity_poly.entity_id
_entity_poly.type
_entity_poly.pdbx_seq_one_letter_code
_entity_poly.pdbx_strand_id
1 'polypeptide(L)' 'MSYNDEFEIIQAGDGRWDVQRRESLLVAGQVWRTASGYLLWDWADRQLGTFRSLAEALSALGDIEFRNRYA' A
#
# COMPACT_ATOMS: atom_id res chain seq x y z
N MET A 1 -15.03 -3.43 17.24
CA MET A 1 -13.98 -4.44 16.98
C MET A 1 -13.13 -3.85 15.87
N SER A 2 -11.95 -3.30 16.20
CA SER A 2 -11.05 -2.74 15.19
C SER A 2 -10.23 -3.90 14.62
N TYR A 3 -10.50 -4.30 13.39
CA TYR A 3 -9.56 -5.13 12.66
C TYR A 3 -8.40 -4.22 12.29
N ASN A 4 -7.32 -4.29 13.06
CA ASN A 4 -6.05 -3.67 12.67
C ASN A 4 -5.41 -4.61 11.66
N ASP A 5 -5.69 -4.41 10.37
CA ASP A 5 -4.91 -5.06 9.33
C ASP A 5 -3.47 -4.57 9.45
N GLU A 6 -2.57 -5.47 9.88
CA GLU A 6 -1.15 -5.17 9.99
C GLU A 6 -0.50 -5.36 8.63
N PHE A 7 0.12 -4.29 8.13
CA PHE A 7 0.90 -4.30 6.90
C PHE A 7 2.39 -4.29 7.22
N GLU A 8 3.14 -5.12 6.51
CA GLU A 8 4.59 -5.08 6.46
C GLU A 8 5.03 -4.40 5.16
N ILE A 9 6.09 -3.59 5.27
CA ILE A 9 6.66 -2.87 4.13
C ILE A 9 7.99 -3.54 3.79
N ILE A 10 8.04 -4.21 2.64
CA ILE A 10 9.22 -4.91 2.17
C ILE A 10 9.89 -4.07 1.10
N GLN A 11 11.15 -3.69 1.34
CA GLN A 11 11.92 -2.97 0.33
C GLN A 11 12.28 -3.92 -0.82
N ALA A 12 11.73 -3.66 -2.00
CA ALA A 12 11.87 -4.52 -3.17
C ALA A 12 13.04 -4.10 -4.10
N GLY A 13 13.64 -2.94 -3.86
CA GLY A 13 14.70 -2.36 -4.68
C GLY A 13 14.23 -1.13 -5.48
N ASP A 14 15.16 -0.34 -6.02
CA ASP A 14 14.90 0.80 -6.91
C ASP A 14 13.87 1.83 -6.40
N GLY A 15 13.80 2.00 -5.08
CA GLY A 15 12.84 2.91 -4.44
C GLY A 15 11.40 2.38 -4.41
N ARG A 16 11.20 1.09 -4.71
CA ARG A 16 9.94 0.37 -4.56
C ARG A 16 9.85 -0.32 -3.19
N TRP A 17 8.67 -0.27 -2.60
CA TRP A 17 8.26 -1.09 -1.48
C TRP A 17 7.02 -1.88 -1.83
N ASP A 18 7.05 -3.17 -1.51
CA ASP A 18 5.88 -4.04 -1.58
C ASP A 18 5.18 -3.98 -0.22
N VAL A 19 3.88 -3.71 -0.21
CA VAL A 19 3.07 -3.62 1.01
C VAL A 19 2.31 -4.94 1.16
N GLN A 20 2.72 -5.72 2.13
CA GLN A 20 2.25 -7.08 2.35
C GLN A 20 1.35 -7.15 3.57
N ARG A 21 0.27 -7.93 3.49
CA ARG A 21 -0.56 -8.25 4.66
C ARG A 21 0.18 -9.25 5.54
N ARG A 22 0.34 -8.94 6.82
CA ARG A 22 1.11 -9.78 7.76
C ARG A 22 0.55 -11.19 7.91
N GLU A 23 -0.78 -11.32 7.92
CA GLU A 23 -1.44 -12.61 8.14
C GLU A 23 -1.37 -13.56 6.94
N SER A 24 -1.59 -13.03 5.73
CA SER A 24 -1.72 -13.85 4.52
C SER A 24 -0.47 -13.89 3.67
N LEU A 25 0.51 -13.02 3.96
CA LEU A 25 1.69 -12.81 3.12
C LEU A 25 1.33 -12.41 1.67
N LEU A 26 0.11 -11.91 1.43
CA LEU A 26 -0.30 -11.41 0.13
C LEU A 26 0.07 -9.93 0.00
N VAL A 27 0.56 -9.55 -1.17
CA VAL A 27 0.83 -8.15 -1.52
C VAL A 27 -0.50 -7.44 -1.75
N ALA A 28 -0.78 -6.43 -0.92
CA ALA A 28 -1.95 -5.57 -1.04
C ALA A 28 -1.74 -4.42 -2.04
N GLY A 29 -0.48 -3.99 -2.19
CA GLY A 29 -0.11 -2.92 -3.10
C GLY A 29 1.38 -2.66 -3.11
N GLN A 30 1.79 -1.67 -3.89
CA GLN A 30 3.19 -1.26 -4.03
C GLN A 30 3.30 0.25 -3.91
N VAL A 31 4.37 0.73 -3.29
CA VAL A 31 4.70 2.16 -3.22
C VAL A 31 6.02 2.40 -3.93
N TRP A 32 6.06 3.37 -4.83
CA TRP A 32 7.26 3.77 -5.56
C TRP A 32 7.68 5.16 -5.15
N ARG A 33 8.93 5.35 -4.73
CA ARG A 33 9.52 6.67 -4.55
C ARG A 33 9.87 7.26 -5.91
N THR A 34 9.32 8.43 -6.19
CA THR A 34 9.57 9.20 -7.41
C THR A 34 10.09 10.58 -7.06
N ALA A 35 10.54 11.34 -8.07
CA ALA A 35 10.91 12.75 -7.89
C ALA A 35 9.73 13.63 -7.40
N SER A 36 8.49 13.19 -7.65
CA SER A 36 7.27 13.94 -7.33
C SER A 36 6.57 13.47 -6.04
N GLY A 37 7.14 12.49 -5.32
CA GLY A 37 6.56 11.92 -4.11
C GLY A 37 6.46 10.40 -4.16
N TYR A 38 5.39 9.85 -3.60
CA TYR A 38 5.17 8.41 -3.45
C TYR A 38 3.98 7.96 -4.30
N LEU A 39 4.24 7.12 -5.29
CA LEU A 39 3.21 6.61 -6.19
C LEU A 39 2.69 5.28 -5.65
N LEU A 40 1.39 5.20 -5.40
CA LEU A 40 0.74 4.00 -4.86
C LEU A 40 0.07 3.20 -5.99
N TRP A 41 0.29 1.90 -5.98
CA TRP A 41 -0.37 0.92 -6.83
C TRP A 41 -1.10 -0.11 -5.97
N ASP A 42 -2.24 -0.61 -6.46
CA ASP A 42 -2.89 -1.77 -5.86
C ASP A 42 -2.30 -3.10 -6.39
N TRP A 43 -2.79 -4.21 -5.86
CA TRP A 43 -2.41 -5.56 -6.30
C TRP A 43 -2.73 -5.87 -7.76
N ALA A 44 -3.61 -5.10 -8.40
CA ALA A 44 -4.03 -5.26 -9.78
C ALA A 44 -3.27 -4.33 -10.75
N ASP A 45 -2.12 -3.81 -10.31
CA ASP A 45 -1.27 -2.86 -11.05
C ASP A 45 -2.03 -1.60 -11.50
N ARG A 46 -3.02 -1.15 -10.71
CA ARG A 46 -3.68 0.14 -10.93
C ARG A 46 -3.06 1.20 -10.04
N GLN A 47 -2.65 2.31 -10.65
CA GLN A 47 -2.20 3.48 -9.90
C GLN A 47 -3.39 4.07 -9.12
N LEU A 48 -3.28 4.10 -7.80
CA LEU A 48 -4.28 4.66 -6.89
C LEU A 48 -4.06 6.15 -6.64
N GLY A 49 -2.82 6.64 -6.77
CA GLY A 49 -2.52 8.06 -6.63
C GLY A 49 -1.05 8.37 -6.38
N THR A 50 -0.77 9.65 -6.15
CA THR A 50 0.55 10.16 -5.76
C THR A 50 0.41 10.95 -4.46
N PHE A 51 1.27 10.62 -3.49
CA PHE A 51 1.21 11.10 -2.12
C PHE A 51 2.50 11.81 -1.72
N ARG A 52 2.42 12.70 -0.73
CA ARG A 52 3.58 13.49 -0.28
C ARG A 52 4.51 12.69 0.61
N SER A 53 3.99 11.67 1.28
CA SER A 53 4.74 10.80 2.17
C SER A 53 4.34 9.34 2.01
N LEU A 54 5.23 8.44 2.43
CA LEU A 54 4.94 7.02 2.52
C LEU A 54 3.75 6.75 3.44
N ALA A 55 3.65 7.45 4.58
CA ALA A 55 2.56 7.28 5.54
C ALA A 55 1.18 7.60 4.94
N GLU A 56 1.08 8.67 4.13
CA GLU A 56 -0.16 9.01 3.42
C GLU A 56 -0.55 7.92 2.41
N ALA A 57 0.41 7.41 1.63
CA ALA A 57 0.16 6.33 0.68
C ALA A 57 -0.35 5.05 1.38
N LEU A 58 0.27 4.69 2.52
CA LEU A 58 -0.14 3.52 3.29
C LEU A 58 -1.53 3.69 3.92
N SER A 59 -1.84 4.88 4.43
CA SER A 59 -3.18 5.19 4.96
C SER A 59 -4.25 5.04 3.87
N ALA A 60 -3.98 5.55 2.67
CA ALA A 60 -4.90 5.43 1.54
C ALA A 60 -5.09 3.97 1.09
N LEU A 61 -4.01 3.18 1.07
CA LEU A 61 -4.10 1.74 0.77
C LEU A 61 -4.96 1.01 1.82
N GLY A 62 -4.75 1.28 3.11
CA GLY A 62 -5.56 0.70 4.19
C GLY A 62 -7.05 0.99 4.05
N ASP A 63 -7.42 2.24 3.72
CA ASP A 63 -8.82 2.63 3.49
C ASP A 63 -9.46 1.88 2.31
N ILE A 64 -8.70 1.67 1.23
CA ILE A 64 -9.17 0.96 0.03
C ILE A 64 -9.35 -0.52 0.33
N GLU A 65 -8.38 -1.14 1.00
CA GLU A 65 -8.42 -2.55 1.36
C GLU A 65 -9.56 -2.85 2.34
N PHE A 66 -9.80 -1.94 3.29
CA PHE A 66 -10.96 -2.01 4.17
C PHE A 66 -12.27 -1.99 3.38
N ARG A 67 -12.43 -1.03 2.45
CA ARG A 67 -13.64 -0.95 1.61
C ARG A 67 -13.83 -2.19 0.76
N ASN A 68 -12.78 -2.73 0.15
CA ASN A 68 -12.86 -3.92 -0.71
C ASN A 68 -13.29 -5.17 0.06
N ARG A 69 -12.95 -5.27 1.36
CA ARG A 69 -13.25 -6.43 2.20
C ARG A 69 -14.68 -6.43 2.76
N TYR A 70 -15.27 -5.25 2.91
CA TYR A 70 -16.59 -5.05 3.51
C TYR A 70 -17.64 -4.48 2.54
N ALA A 71 -17.31 -4.36 1.26
CA ALA A 71 -18.26 -4.10 0.17
C ALA A 71 -18.89 -5.41 -0.31
#